data_AF-A0A804NEB6-F1
#
_entry.id   AF-A0A804NEB6-F1
#
_cell.length_a   1.000
_cell.length_b   1.000
_cell.length_c   1.000
_cell.angle_alpha   90.00
_cell.angle_beta   90.00
_cell.angle_gamma   90.00
#
_symmetry.space_group_name_H-M   'P 1'
#
loop_
_entity.id
_entity.type
_entity.pdbx_description
1 polymer ?
#
loop_
_entity_poly.entity_id
_entity_poly.type
_entity_poly.pdbx_seq_one_letter_code
_entity_poly.pdbx_strand_id
1 'polypeptide(L)'
;MCTTRGYAGIVAVAAGMAGGSQRWSRGGGSSAPLRLLLLLLDVAVAAPRARLRSSANPLPPPHRSRSDSEAGEPLVLGTGMLLVHLGRASVLILSFFQGSICGITFTFTNRCGDTVWPGLLSGSGTPPLETTGFALAPGQLRSLYVPQGWSGRFWGRSGCTFDASGKGSCATGDCGSGEVECHGAGASPPTTLAEFTLDDDGGKDFYDVSLVDGYNLPFV
;
A
#
# COMPACT_ATOMS: atom_id res chain seq x y z
N MET A 1 -2.54 11.81 9.92
CA MET A 1 -1.53 10.71 9.95
C MET A 1 -2.23 9.49 10.49
N CYS A 2 -2.38 8.44 9.68
CA CYS A 2 -2.80 7.15 10.20
C CYS A 2 -1.57 6.32 10.55
N THR A 3 -1.51 5.86 11.79
CA THR A 3 -0.52 4.86 12.20
C THR A 3 -0.95 3.54 11.58
N THR A 4 -0.15 2.97 10.69
CA THR A 4 -0.34 1.59 10.23
C THR A 4 -0.30 0.68 11.45
N ARG A 5 -1.46 0.16 11.87
CA ARG A 5 -1.53 -0.85 12.93
C ARG A 5 -1.02 -2.15 12.32
N GLY A 6 0.29 -2.34 12.39
CA GLY A 6 0.93 -3.60 12.03
C GLY A 6 0.45 -4.69 12.96
N TYR A 7 -0.57 -5.44 12.54
CA TYR A 7 -0.75 -6.78 13.04
C TYR A 7 0.41 -7.61 12.49
N ALA A 8 1.38 -7.88 13.36
CA ALA A 8 2.10 -9.15 13.34
C ALA A 8 1.16 -10.31 13.74
N GLY A 9 -0.08 -10.28 13.25
CA GLY A 9 -1.02 -11.38 13.19
C GLY A 9 -0.54 -12.25 12.06
N ILE A 10 0.45 -13.08 12.38
CA ILE A 10 0.80 -14.24 11.57
C ILE A 10 -0.50 -15.05 11.46
N VAL A 11 -1.00 -15.22 10.24
CA VAL A 11 -1.97 -16.26 9.94
C VAL A 11 -1.15 -17.41 9.40
N ALA A 12 -0.59 -18.22 10.31
CA ALA A 12 0.19 -19.38 9.93
C ALA A 12 -0.73 -20.59 9.85
N VAL A 13 -0.78 -21.19 8.67
CA VAL A 13 -1.38 -22.51 8.52
C VAL A 13 -0.29 -23.52 8.92
N ALA A 14 -0.47 -24.21 10.04
CA ALA A 14 0.57 -25.02 10.69
C ALA A 14 0.00 -26.35 11.19
N ALA A 15 0.64 -27.47 10.86
CA ALA A 15 0.12 -28.81 11.18
C ALA A 15 0.16 -29.15 12.69
N GLY A 16 -0.98 -29.63 13.22
CA GLY A 16 -1.07 -30.39 14.48
C GLY A 16 -1.19 -29.61 15.79
N MET A 17 -2.43 -29.35 16.24
CA MET A 17 -2.99 -29.73 17.56
C MET A 17 -4.43 -29.19 17.65
N ALA A 18 -5.30 -29.89 18.41
CA ALA A 18 -6.73 -29.59 18.48
C ALA A 18 -7.10 -28.78 19.73
N GLY A 19 -8.04 -27.82 19.60
CA GLY A 19 -8.83 -27.34 20.74
C GLY A 19 -9.16 -25.84 20.79
N GLY A 20 -10.46 -25.53 20.72
CA GLY A 20 -11.07 -24.31 21.26
C GLY A 20 -11.14 -23.10 20.33
N SER A 21 -12.35 -22.54 20.18
CA SER A 21 -12.50 -21.16 19.69
C SER A 21 -11.95 -20.20 20.74
N GLN A 22 -11.06 -19.30 20.30
CA GLN A 22 -10.43 -18.30 21.15
C GLN A 22 -10.75 -16.92 20.59
N ARG A 23 -11.67 -16.20 21.24
CA ARG A 23 -11.93 -14.79 20.93
C ARG A 23 -10.89 -13.91 21.61
N TRP A 24 -10.16 -13.15 20.80
CA TRP A 24 -9.22 -12.16 21.27
C TRP A 24 -9.75 -10.76 20.93
N SER A 25 -9.48 -9.81 21.82
CA SER A 25 -9.79 -8.39 21.62
C SER A 25 -8.55 -7.59 21.94
N ARG A 26 -8.03 -6.83 20.97
CA ARG A 26 -6.91 -5.91 21.22
C ARG A 26 -7.45 -4.51 21.51
N GLY A 27 -7.25 -4.04 22.74
CA GLY A 27 -7.66 -2.69 23.14
C GLY A 27 -6.85 -1.62 22.40
N GLY A 28 -7.53 -0.65 21.79
CA GLY A 28 -6.93 0.47 21.07
C GLY A 28 -6.16 1.42 21.99
N GLY A 29 -4.89 1.12 22.25
CA GLY A 29 -3.99 2.00 23.00
C GLY A 29 -3.65 3.28 22.22
N SER A 30 -4.26 4.40 22.60
CA SER A 30 -3.89 5.73 22.10
C SER A 30 -2.59 6.21 22.74
N SER A 31 -1.52 6.35 21.94
CA SER A 31 -0.30 7.07 22.32
C SER A 31 -0.01 8.19 21.32
N ALA A 32 0.21 9.40 21.87
CA ALA A 32 0.20 10.66 21.14
C ALA A 32 1.39 10.84 20.17
N PRO A 33 1.28 11.67 19.12
CA PRO A 33 2.37 11.90 18.18
C PRO A 33 3.53 12.68 18.82
N LEU A 34 4.75 12.25 18.54
CA LEU A 34 5.95 13.03 18.85
C LEU A 34 5.90 14.36 18.11
N ARG A 35 6.17 15.46 18.81
CA ARG A 35 6.22 16.80 18.21
C ARG A 35 7.47 16.96 17.33
N LEU A 36 7.26 17.69 16.23
CA LEU A 36 8.21 18.63 15.63
C LEU A 36 9.55 18.08 15.09
N LEU A 37 9.62 17.98 13.76
CA LEU A 37 10.80 18.44 13.03
C LEU A 37 10.38 19.05 11.68
N LEU A 38 10.45 20.38 11.56
CA LEU A 38 10.43 21.03 10.25
C LEU A 38 11.75 20.71 9.54
N LEU A 39 11.71 19.97 8.44
CA LEU A 39 12.80 19.94 7.48
C LEU A 39 12.67 21.15 6.54
N LEU A 40 13.30 22.26 6.94
CA LEU A 40 13.67 23.32 6.01
C LEU A 40 14.73 22.76 5.07
N LEU A 41 14.43 22.63 3.77
CA LEU A 41 15.44 22.43 2.74
C LEU A 41 15.71 23.74 2.02
N ASP A 42 16.76 24.43 2.47
CA ASP A 42 17.43 25.45 1.68
C ASP A 42 18.10 24.79 0.47
N VAL A 43 17.53 24.97 -0.73
CA VAL A 43 18.17 24.57 -2.00
C VAL A 43 18.55 25.82 -2.78
N ALA A 44 19.74 26.34 -2.47
CA ALA A 44 20.39 27.37 -3.28
C ALA A 44 20.81 26.79 -4.63
N VAL A 45 20.11 27.16 -5.70
CA VAL A 45 20.55 26.87 -7.08
C VAL A 45 21.45 28.00 -7.56
N ALA A 46 22.74 27.69 -7.74
CA ALA A 46 23.75 28.66 -8.16
C ALA A 46 23.55 29.13 -9.61
N ALA A 47 23.70 30.43 -9.86
CA ALA A 47 23.74 30.99 -11.21
C ALA A 47 25.16 30.92 -11.80
N PRO A 48 25.34 30.51 -13.07
CA PRO A 48 26.65 30.51 -13.71
C PRO A 48 27.07 31.94 -14.10
N ARG A 49 28.12 32.47 -13.46
CA ARG A 49 28.80 33.70 -13.90
C ARG A 49 29.82 33.37 -14.99
N ALA A 50 29.50 33.68 -16.25
CA ALA A 50 30.51 33.78 -17.31
C ALA A 50 31.08 35.21 -17.35
N ARG A 51 32.38 35.38 -17.04
CA ARG A 51 33.15 36.59 -17.37
C ARG A 51 34.11 36.27 -18.50
N LEU A 52 34.14 37.08 -19.55
CA LEU A 52 35.32 37.22 -20.41
C LEU A 52 35.61 38.71 -20.67
N ARG A 53 36.84 39.10 -20.30
CA ARG A 53 37.61 40.31 -20.70
C ARG A 53 38.54 39.87 -21.87
N SER A 54 39.23 40.68 -22.67
CA SER A 54 39.37 42.14 -22.88
C SER A 54 40.36 42.36 -24.06
N SER A 55 40.20 43.40 -24.89
CA SER A 55 41.25 44.13 -25.64
C SER A 55 40.60 45.36 -26.32
N ALA A 56 40.98 46.64 -26.13
CA ALA A 56 42.23 47.35 -26.50
C ALA A 56 42.54 47.22 -28.02
N ASN A 57 42.75 48.28 -28.85
CA ASN A 57 43.20 49.68 -28.61
C ASN A 57 42.75 50.67 -29.76
N PRO A 58 43.12 51.99 -29.80
CA PRO A 58 42.20 53.07 -30.29
C PRO A 58 42.75 54.15 -31.30
N LEU A 59 41.92 55.20 -31.56
CA LEU A 59 42.21 56.63 -31.94
C LEU A 59 41.85 57.17 -33.38
N PRO A 60 41.55 58.51 -33.54
CA PRO A 60 40.47 59.08 -34.41
C PRO A 60 40.98 60.35 -35.20
N PRO A 61 40.33 61.56 -35.32
CA PRO A 61 38.93 62.09 -35.34
C PRO A 61 38.68 63.01 -36.60
N PRO A 62 37.91 64.16 -36.66
CA PRO A 62 36.82 64.73 -35.82
C PRO A 62 35.56 65.27 -36.57
N HIS A 63 34.59 65.79 -35.78
CA HIS A 63 33.45 66.72 -36.01
C HIS A 63 32.07 66.12 -35.62
N ARG A 64 31.54 66.34 -34.39
CA ARG A 64 30.81 67.53 -33.86
C ARG A 64 29.42 67.69 -34.51
N SER A 65 28.24 67.74 -33.84
CA SER A 65 27.77 67.59 -32.43
C SER A 65 26.24 67.82 -32.42
N ARG A 66 25.35 67.41 -31.48
CA ARG A 66 25.35 66.57 -30.25
C ARG A 66 23.90 66.55 -29.69
N SER A 67 23.30 65.41 -29.39
CA SER A 67 22.37 65.19 -28.24
C SER A 67 21.74 63.79 -28.27
N ASP A 68 22.18 62.93 -27.36
CA ASP A 68 21.66 61.57 -27.18
C ASP A 68 20.69 61.50 -25.99
N SER A 69 19.70 60.61 -26.09
CA SER A 69 18.99 59.95 -24.98
C SER A 69 18.08 58.85 -25.56
N GLU A 70 17.96 57.61 -25.07
CA GLU A 70 18.84 56.60 -24.45
C GLU A 70 17.93 55.38 -24.21
N ALA A 71 18.40 54.18 -24.57
CA ALA A 71 17.98 52.84 -24.10
C ALA A 71 16.51 52.33 -24.30
N GLY A 72 16.40 51.05 -24.72
CA GLY A 72 15.13 50.32 -24.78
C GLY A 72 15.21 48.92 -25.40
N GLU A 73 16.21 48.10 -25.03
CA GLU A 73 16.27 46.68 -25.46
C GLU A 73 15.07 45.88 -24.89
N PRO A 74 14.39 45.02 -25.67
CA PRO A 74 13.23 44.28 -25.20
C PRO A 74 13.63 43.11 -24.29
N LEU A 75 13.00 43.04 -23.12
CA LEU A 75 13.18 41.96 -22.15
C LEU A 75 12.69 40.60 -22.70
N VAL A 76 13.59 39.80 -23.26
CA VAL A 76 13.35 38.37 -23.54
C VAL A 76 13.49 37.56 -22.24
N LEU A 77 12.57 37.77 -21.30
CA LEU A 77 12.61 37.18 -19.97
C LEU A 77 11.19 36.87 -19.45
N GLY A 78 10.77 35.59 -19.43
CA GLY A 78 9.54 35.20 -18.73
C GLY A 78 8.97 33.81 -18.98
N THR A 79 8.89 33.35 -20.23
CA THR A 79 8.09 32.15 -20.59
C THR A 79 8.63 30.85 -19.99
N GLY A 80 9.95 30.67 -19.93
CA GLY A 80 10.58 29.49 -19.33
C GLY A 80 10.37 29.36 -17.82
N MET A 81 10.32 30.49 -17.08
CA MET A 81 10.07 30.45 -15.64
C MET A 81 8.63 30.03 -15.33
N LEU A 82 7.65 30.54 -16.07
CA LEU A 82 6.23 30.23 -15.80
C LEU A 82 5.94 28.72 -15.94
N LEU A 83 6.48 28.07 -16.97
CA LEU A 83 6.37 26.62 -17.16
C LEU A 83 7.04 25.82 -16.02
N VAL A 84 8.20 26.26 -15.54
CA VAL A 84 8.89 25.63 -14.40
C VAL A 84 8.11 25.81 -13.09
N HIS A 85 7.50 26.97 -12.86
CA HIS A 85 6.67 27.20 -11.68
C HIS A 85 5.37 26.39 -11.71
N LEU A 86 4.71 26.28 -12.88
CA LEU A 86 3.51 25.46 -13.05
C LEU A 86 3.83 23.95 -12.90
N GLY A 87 4.94 23.47 -13.46
CA GLY A 87 5.39 22.08 -13.28
C GLY A 87 5.72 21.76 -11.82
N ARG A 88 6.44 22.64 -11.11
CA ARG A 88 6.77 22.45 -9.69
C ARG A 88 5.54 22.55 -8.79
N ALA A 89 4.59 23.44 -9.09
CA ALA A 89 3.30 23.51 -8.39
C ALA A 89 2.47 22.24 -8.60
N SER A 90 2.43 21.69 -9.83
CA SER A 90 1.71 20.44 -10.13
C SER A 90 2.28 19.25 -9.35
N VAL A 91 3.61 19.10 -9.29
CA VAL A 91 4.27 18.06 -8.48
C VAL A 91 3.99 18.22 -6.98
N LEU A 92 4.01 19.46 -6.46
CA LEU A 92 3.64 19.74 -5.07
C LEU A 92 2.19 19.38 -4.77
N ILE A 93 1.24 19.76 -5.62
CA ILE A 93 -0.19 19.45 -5.45
C ILE A 93 -0.42 17.93 -5.47
N LEU A 94 0.20 17.20 -6.40
CA LEU A 94 0.14 15.72 -6.44
C LEU A 94 0.71 15.07 -5.17
N SER A 95 1.71 15.69 -4.53
CA SER A 95 2.29 15.22 -3.28
C SER A 95 1.34 15.39 -2.08
N PHE A 96 0.53 16.47 -2.06
CA PHE A 96 -0.45 16.69 -0.97
C PHE A 96 -1.65 15.75 -1.01
N PHE A 97 -1.95 15.11 -2.16
CA PHE A 97 -3.01 14.11 -2.29
C PHE A 97 -2.58 12.68 -1.94
N GLN A 98 -1.38 12.47 -1.37
CA GLN A 98 -0.97 11.21 -0.77
C GLN A 98 -1.68 10.97 0.57
N GLY A 99 -2.99 10.70 0.52
CA GLY A 99 -3.77 10.30 1.68
C GLY A 99 -3.16 9.07 2.35
N SER A 100 -2.87 9.17 3.65
CA SER A 100 -2.33 8.03 4.42
C SER A 100 -3.37 6.92 4.45
N ILE A 101 -3.12 5.79 3.80
CA ILE A 101 -4.07 4.68 3.77
C ILE A 101 -4.08 4.00 5.14
N CYS A 102 -5.19 4.15 5.86
CA CYS A 102 -5.37 3.62 7.21
C CYS A 102 -5.84 2.15 7.13
N GLY A 103 -5.08 1.25 7.75
CA GLY A 103 -5.38 -0.18 7.65
C GLY A 103 -4.31 -1.07 8.29
N ILE A 104 -4.50 -2.37 8.06
CA ILE A 104 -3.81 -3.47 8.71
C ILE A 104 -3.20 -4.37 7.64
N THR A 105 -1.98 -4.84 7.87
CA THR A 105 -1.34 -5.86 7.02
C THR A 105 -1.54 -7.23 7.65
N PHE A 106 -2.12 -8.18 6.91
CA PHE A 106 -2.12 -9.59 7.28
C PHE A 106 -0.95 -10.30 6.60
N THR A 107 -0.29 -11.22 7.32
CA THR A 107 0.80 -12.03 6.74
C THR A 107 0.45 -13.50 6.84
N PHE A 108 0.10 -14.08 5.70
CA PHE A 108 -0.18 -15.50 5.52
C PHE A 108 1.14 -16.24 5.40
N THR A 109 1.33 -17.30 6.18
CA THR A 109 2.53 -18.15 6.14
C THR A 109 2.12 -19.61 6.03
N ASN A 110 2.57 -20.31 4.99
CA ASN A 110 2.36 -21.76 4.91
C ASN A 110 3.48 -22.49 5.64
N ARG A 111 3.16 -23.18 6.75
CA ARG A 111 4.05 -24.07 7.50
C ARG A 111 3.70 -25.55 7.33
N CYS A 112 2.78 -25.89 6.42
CA CYS A 112 2.50 -27.26 6.01
C CYS A 112 3.58 -27.80 5.05
N GLY A 113 3.66 -29.13 4.94
CA GLY A 113 4.57 -29.80 4.00
C GLY A 113 4.13 -29.73 2.52
N ASP A 114 2.86 -29.41 2.29
CA ASP A 114 2.23 -29.27 0.97
C ASP A 114 1.84 -27.81 0.69
N THR A 115 1.60 -27.49 -0.58
CA THR A 115 1.00 -26.20 -0.98
C THR A 115 -0.38 -26.05 -0.35
N VAL A 116 -0.66 -24.86 0.19
CA VAL A 116 -1.98 -24.46 0.69
C VAL A 116 -2.45 -23.29 -0.19
N TRP A 117 -3.75 -23.25 -0.48
CA TRP A 117 -4.35 -22.16 -1.24
C TRP A 117 -5.31 -21.36 -0.34
N PRO A 118 -4.85 -20.27 0.31
CA PRO A 118 -5.75 -19.39 1.03
C PRO A 118 -6.96 -18.96 0.20
N GLY A 119 -8.11 -18.89 0.85
CA GLY A 119 -9.34 -18.27 0.36
C GLY A 119 -9.75 -17.13 1.30
N LEU A 120 -10.34 -16.08 0.75
CA LEU A 120 -10.64 -14.83 1.45
C LEU A 120 -12.02 -14.32 1.05
N LEU A 121 -12.84 -14.00 2.05
CA LEU A 121 -14.16 -13.41 1.85
C LEU A 121 -14.32 -12.16 2.72
N SER A 122 -14.59 -11.02 2.08
CA SER A 122 -14.95 -9.78 2.76
C SER A 122 -16.40 -9.83 3.23
N GLY A 123 -16.67 -9.32 4.42
CA GLY A 123 -18.00 -9.24 5.01
C GLY A 123 -18.87 -8.19 4.35
N SER A 124 -20.20 -8.33 4.46
CA SER A 124 -21.17 -7.41 3.89
C SER A 124 -20.93 -5.97 4.36
N GLY A 125 -20.89 -5.02 3.41
CA GLY A 125 -20.68 -3.59 3.70
C GLY A 125 -19.21 -3.17 3.81
N THR A 126 -18.26 -4.10 3.68
CA THR A 126 -16.81 -3.80 3.71
C THR A 126 -16.22 -3.81 2.30
N PRO A 127 -15.13 -3.04 2.02
CA PRO A 127 -14.49 -3.06 0.71
C PRO A 127 -13.93 -4.44 0.35
N PRO A 128 -13.98 -4.86 -0.93
CA PRO A 128 -13.31 -6.08 -1.37
C PRO A 128 -11.79 -5.94 -1.26
N LEU A 129 -11.10 -7.07 -1.06
CA LEU A 129 -9.64 -7.15 -1.07
C LEU A 129 -9.09 -7.27 -2.49
N GLU A 130 -7.77 -7.07 -2.65
CA GLU A 130 -7.05 -7.21 -3.94
C GLU A 130 -7.09 -8.64 -4.53
N THR A 131 -7.42 -9.64 -3.71
CA THR A 131 -7.51 -11.06 -4.06
C THR A 131 -8.49 -11.75 -3.12
N THR A 132 -9.18 -12.75 -3.64
CA THR A 132 -10.07 -13.67 -2.92
C THR A 132 -9.49 -15.09 -2.81
N GLY A 133 -8.37 -15.39 -3.48
CA GLY A 133 -7.64 -16.63 -3.31
C GLY A 133 -6.31 -16.70 -4.06
N PHE A 134 -5.32 -17.38 -3.47
CA PHE A 134 -3.98 -17.52 -4.04
C PHE A 134 -3.29 -18.80 -3.56
N ALA A 135 -2.12 -19.13 -4.10
CA ALA A 135 -1.29 -20.28 -3.68
C ALA A 135 -0.14 -19.85 -2.75
N LEU A 136 0.20 -20.70 -1.79
CA LEU A 136 1.43 -20.63 -0.98
C LEU A 136 2.12 -21.99 -0.96
N ALA A 137 3.30 -22.09 -1.58
CA ALA A 137 4.17 -23.26 -1.45
C ALA A 137 4.64 -23.45 0.02
N PRO A 138 5.14 -24.64 0.39
CA PRO A 138 5.73 -24.88 1.72
C PRO A 138 6.80 -23.84 2.09
N GLY A 139 6.66 -23.21 3.26
CA GLY A 139 7.55 -22.14 3.73
C GLY A 139 7.34 -20.77 3.09
N GLN A 140 6.45 -20.65 2.09
CA GLN A 140 6.13 -19.36 1.46
C GLN A 140 5.26 -18.48 2.37
N LEU A 141 5.48 -17.17 2.28
CA LEU A 141 4.61 -16.15 2.85
C LEU A 141 4.06 -15.20 1.78
N ARG A 142 2.90 -14.61 2.05
CA ARG A 142 2.35 -13.45 1.32
C ARG A 142 1.74 -12.49 2.33
N SER A 143 2.04 -11.20 2.18
CA SER A 143 1.36 -10.15 2.92
C SER A 143 0.25 -9.53 2.07
N LEU A 144 -0.88 -9.21 2.69
CA LEU A 144 -1.99 -8.47 2.08
C LEU A 144 -2.32 -7.24 2.92
N TYR A 145 -2.63 -6.14 2.25
CA TYR A 145 -3.17 -4.95 2.88
C TYR A 145 -4.70 -5.04 2.97
N VAL A 146 -5.24 -4.65 4.12
CA VAL A 146 -6.67 -4.64 4.43
C VAL A 146 -7.04 -3.28 5.02
N PRO A 147 -8.10 -2.61 4.53
CA PRO A 147 -8.48 -1.29 5.03
C PRO A 147 -8.96 -1.32 6.49
N GLN A 148 -8.84 -0.19 7.18
CA GLN A 148 -9.48 0.04 8.49
C GLN A 148 -11.01 -0.15 8.36
N GLY A 149 -11.66 -0.71 9.38
CA GLY A 149 -13.09 -1.05 9.35
C GLY A 149 -13.44 -2.32 8.56
N TRP A 150 -12.46 -3.06 8.06
CA TRP A 150 -12.73 -4.32 7.35
C TRP A 150 -13.16 -5.44 8.30
N SER A 151 -14.04 -6.30 7.82
CA SER A 151 -14.49 -7.52 8.47
C SER A 151 -14.60 -8.60 7.41
N GLY A 152 -14.41 -9.85 7.80
CA GLY A 152 -14.44 -10.98 6.89
C GLY A 152 -13.73 -12.20 7.47
N ARG A 153 -13.45 -13.17 6.60
CA ARG A 153 -12.86 -14.45 7.00
C ARG A 153 -11.84 -14.97 5.99
N PHE A 154 -10.86 -15.69 6.52
CA PHE A 154 -9.86 -16.43 5.75
C PHE A 154 -9.95 -17.92 6.07
N TRP A 155 -9.58 -18.76 5.10
CA TRP A 155 -9.45 -20.20 5.28
C TRP A 155 -8.33 -20.75 4.39
N GLY A 156 -7.87 -21.97 4.67
CA GLY A 156 -6.89 -22.66 3.85
C GLY A 156 -7.56 -23.77 3.04
N ARG A 157 -7.29 -23.83 1.74
CA ARG A 157 -7.67 -24.96 0.87
C ARG A 157 -6.48 -25.90 0.68
N SER A 158 -6.73 -27.20 0.63
CA SER A 158 -5.71 -28.24 0.40
C SER A 158 -6.19 -29.32 -0.57
N GLY A 159 -5.24 -30.07 -1.13
CA GLY A 159 -5.52 -31.05 -2.18
C GLY A 159 -6.06 -30.41 -3.46
N CYS A 160 -5.61 -29.19 -3.77
CA CYS A 160 -6.07 -28.46 -4.96
C CYS A 160 -5.34 -28.91 -6.21
N THR A 161 -6.09 -29.05 -7.30
CA THR A 161 -5.55 -29.26 -8.65
C THR A 161 -6.17 -28.23 -9.57
N PHE A 162 -5.32 -27.40 -10.20
CA PHE A 162 -5.71 -26.42 -11.21
C PHE A 162 -4.97 -26.71 -12.52
N ASP A 163 -5.65 -26.54 -13.65
CA ASP A 163 -5.10 -26.70 -14.99
C ASP A 163 -4.30 -25.46 -15.45
N ALA A 164 -3.75 -25.51 -16.66
CA ALA A 164 -2.98 -24.41 -17.25
C ALA A 164 -3.82 -23.13 -17.53
N SER A 165 -5.15 -23.21 -17.46
CA SER A 165 -6.06 -22.06 -17.53
C SER A 165 -6.46 -21.51 -16.16
N GLY A 166 -5.93 -22.09 -15.07
CA GLY A 166 -6.24 -21.72 -13.69
C GLY A 166 -7.52 -22.35 -13.15
N LYS A 167 -8.12 -23.31 -13.86
CA LYS A 167 -9.40 -23.93 -13.52
C LYS A 167 -9.23 -25.25 -12.79
N GLY A 168 -10.06 -25.52 -11.80
CA GLY A 168 -9.83 -26.64 -10.90
C GLY A 168 -10.74 -26.69 -9.69
N SER A 169 -10.33 -27.49 -8.70
CA SER A 169 -11.00 -27.63 -7.41
C SER A 169 -10.05 -28.13 -6.33
N CYS A 170 -10.47 -28.01 -5.06
CA CYS A 170 -9.76 -28.46 -3.87
C CYS A 170 -10.49 -29.58 -3.12
N ALA A 171 -9.73 -30.45 -2.47
CA ALA A 171 -10.29 -31.55 -1.68
C ALA A 171 -10.94 -31.07 -0.36
N THR A 172 -10.49 -29.95 0.21
CA THR A 172 -11.09 -29.33 1.40
C THR A 172 -11.12 -27.80 1.28
N GLY A 173 -12.14 -27.17 1.88
CA GLY A 173 -12.31 -25.72 1.89
C GLY A 173 -12.63 -25.08 0.52
N ASP A 174 -12.92 -25.89 -0.51
CA ASP A 174 -13.16 -25.41 -1.87
C ASP A 174 -14.30 -24.37 -1.91
N CYS A 175 -14.12 -23.32 -2.70
CA CYS A 175 -15.08 -22.21 -2.76
C CYS A 175 -16.03 -22.28 -3.96
N GLY A 176 -16.03 -23.36 -4.74
CA GLY A 176 -17.00 -23.60 -5.82
C GLY A 176 -16.90 -22.67 -7.02
N SER A 177 -15.94 -21.74 -7.06
CA SER A 177 -15.70 -20.84 -8.19
C SER A 177 -15.14 -21.56 -9.42
N GLY A 178 -14.55 -22.75 -9.23
CA GLY A 178 -13.82 -23.47 -10.26
C GLY A 178 -12.45 -22.86 -10.60
N GLU A 179 -11.97 -21.89 -9.82
CA GLU A 179 -10.75 -21.11 -10.08
C GLU A 179 -9.92 -20.91 -8.80
N VAL A 180 -8.68 -20.42 -8.95
CA VAL A 180 -7.83 -20.06 -7.80
C VAL A 180 -8.46 -18.91 -7.00
N GLU A 181 -9.05 -17.92 -7.67
CA GLU A 181 -9.84 -16.86 -7.07
C GLU A 181 -11.23 -17.38 -6.67
N CYS A 182 -11.74 -16.97 -5.51
CA CYS A 182 -13.05 -17.39 -4.99
C CYS A 182 -14.21 -16.47 -5.39
N HIS A 183 -13.95 -15.28 -5.97
CA HIS A 183 -14.96 -14.38 -6.55
C HIS A 183 -16.14 -14.04 -5.62
N GLY A 184 -15.89 -13.93 -4.32
CA GLY A 184 -16.91 -13.66 -3.30
C GLY A 184 -17.70 -14.88 -2.80
N ALA A 185 -17.36 -16.09 -3.25
CA ALA A 185 -17.87 -17.33 -2.67
C ALA A 185 -17.16 -17.68 -1.35
N GLY A 186 -17.88 -18.33 -0.44
CA GLY A 186 -17.34 -18.89 0.79
C GLY A 186 -16.80 -20.31 0.62
N ALA A 187 -16.05 -20.77 1.61
CA ALA A 187 -15.59 -22.16 1.70
C ALA A 187 -16.74 -23.16 1.82
N SER A 188 -16.56 -24.34 1.24
CA SER A 188 -17.38 -25.53 1.50
C SER A 188 -16.86 -26.25 2.76
N PRO A 189 -17.72 -26.50 3.77
CA PRO A 189 -17.37 -27.32 4.94
C PRO A 189 -16.95 -28.77 4.57
N PRO A 190 -16.09 -29.43 5.37
CA PRO A 190 -15.48 -28.94 6.60
C PRO A 190 -14.31 -27.99 6.34
N THR A 191 -14.25 -26.88 7.07
CA THR A 191 -13.13 -25.93 7.02
C THR A 191 -12.90 -25.28 8.38
N THR A 192 -11.63 -25.05 8.70
CA THR A 192 -11.24 -24.10 9.75
C THR A 192 -11.37 -22.69 9.19
N LEU A 193 -11.91 -21.75 9.96
CA LEU A 193 -11.98 -20.33 9.62
C LEU A 193 -11.12 -19.50 10.57
N ALA A 194 -10.54 -18.41 10.06
CA ALA A 194 -10.06 -17.29 10.86
C ALA A 194 -10.93 -16.07 10.54
N GLU A 195 -11.66 -15.57 11.53
CA GLU A 195 -12.69 -14.54 11.38
C GLU A 195 -12.23 -13.24 12.04
N PHE A 196 -12.49 -12.10 11.38
CA PHE A 196 -11.97 -10.79 11.78
C PHE A 196 -13.05 -9.70 11.67
N THR A 197 -13.06 -8.77 12.62
CA THR A 197 -13.80 -7.51 12.56
C THR A 197 -12.91 -6.42 13.15
N LEU A 198 -12.42 -5.51 12.31
CA LEU A 198 -11.35 -4.57 12.63
C LEU A 198 -11.92 -3.16 12.85
N ASP A 199 -11.38 -2.45 13.83
CA ASP A 199 -11.76 -1.08 14.21
C ASP A 199 -13.28 -0.86 14.43
N ASP A 200 -13.92 -1.79 15.14
CA ASP A 200 -15.36 -1.77 15.46
C ASP A 200 -15.63 -1.11 16.82
N ASP A 201 -16.28 -1.77 17.79
CA ASP A 201 -16.69 -1.20 19.09
C ASP A 201 -15.56 -0.44 19.84
N GLY A 202 -15.55 0.88 19.69
CA GLY A 202 -14.54 1.77 20.28
C GLY A 202 -13.14 1.65 19.67
N GLY A 203 -13.02 1.25 18.40
CA GLY A 203 -11.73 1.07 17.71
C GLY A 203 -10.93 -0.15 18.20
N LYS A 204 -11.66 -1.16 18.69
CA LYS A 204 -11.16 -2.50 19.02
C LYS A 204 -11.18 -3.37 17.78
N ASP A 205 -10.22 -4.29 17.73
CA ASP A 205 -10.20 -5.36 16.74
C ASP A 205 -10.62 -6.66 17.43
N PHE A 206 -11.61 -7.35 16.85
CA PHE A 206 -12.07 -8.68 17.27
C PHE A 206 -11.61 -9.73 16.26
N TYR A 207 -11.09 -10.84 16.76
CA TYR A 207 -10.71 -11.96 15.92
C TYR A 207 -10.81 -13.28 16.67
N ASP A 208 -11.12 -14.35 15.93
CA ASP A 208 -11.12 -15.72 16.46
C ASP A 208 -10.78 -16.75 15.38
N VAL A 209 -10.36 -17.94 15.84
CA VAL A 209 -10.32 -19.16 15.02
C VAL A 209 -11.61 -19.93 15.31
N SER A 210 -12.34 -20.24 14.26
CA SER A 210 -13.69 -20.78 14.30
C SER A 210 -13.72 -22.16 13.66
N LEU A 211 -14.30 -23.12 14.39
CA LEU A 211 -14.54 -24.50 13.97
C LEU A 211 -16.03 -24.79 13.78
N VAL A 212 -16.86 -23.73 13.65
CA VAL A 212 -18.30 -23.83 13.41
C VAL A 212 -18.57 -24.57 12.10
N ASP A 213 -17.79 -24.26 11.07
CA ASP A 213 -17.83 -24.90 9.75
C ASP A 213 -16.93 -26.16 9.69
N GLY A 214 -16.52 -26.72 10.83
CA GLY A 214 -15.69 -27.93 10.93
C GLY A 214 -14.18 -27.64 11.04
N TYR A 215 -13.35 -28.54 10.50
CA TYR A 215 -11.88 -28.47 10.59
C TYR A 215 -11.24 -29.17 9.39
N ASN A 216 -10.20 -28.56 8.83
CA ASN A 216 -9.40 -29.17 7.76
C ASN A 216 -7.89 -28.92 7.91
N LEU A 217 -7.50 -27.67 8.16
CA LEU A 217 -6.12 -27.23 8.37
C LEU A 217 -6.03 -26.39 9.65
N PRO A 218 -4.91 -26.40 10.38
CA PRO A 218 -4.85 -25.71 11.66
C PRO A 218 -4.25 -24.31 11.46
N PHE A 219 -4.79 -23.33 12.19
CA PHE A 219 -4.41 -21.93 12.14
C PHE A 219 -3.74 -21.51 13.45
N VAL A 220 -2.62 -20.77 13.38
CA VAL A 220 -1.87 -20.22 14.52
C VAL A 220 -1.34 -18.81 14.23
#